data_AF-A0A847KLF5-F1
#
_entry.id   AF-A0A847KLF5-F1
#
_cell.length_a   1.000
_cell.length_b   1.000
_cell.length_c   1.000
_cell.angle_alpha   90.00
_cell.angle_beta   90.00
_cell.angle_gamma   90.00
#
_symmetry.space_group_name_H-M   'P 1'
#
loop_
_entity.id
_entity.type
_entity.pdbx_description
1 polymer ?
#
loop_
_entity_poly.entity_id
_entity_poly.type
_entity_poly.pdbx_seq_one_letter_code
_entity_poly.pdbx_strand_id
1 'polypeptide(L)' 'MEITIGIQNVARELTVEVTDEAAAIVARATEALRAGEPLSLVDEKGQTVLVPSGAVGYLIVGAAESRRVGFGI' A
#
# COMPACT_ATOMS: atom_id res chain seq x y z
N MET A 1 -8.81 2.54 -0.87
CA MET A 1 -8.32 1.52 0.09
C MET A 1 -7.05 2.06 0.71
N GLU A 2 -6.82 1.86 2.00
CA GLU A 2 -5.60 2.36 2.64
C GLU A 2 -4.49 1.30 2.67
N ILE A 3 -3.28 1.71 2.33
CA ILE A 3 -2.06 0.92 2.49
C ILE A 3 -1.06 1.68 3.35
N THR A 4 -0.42 0.98 4.27
CA THR A 4 0.60 1.55 5.16
C THR A 4 1.94 0.86 4.93
N ILE A 5 2.99 1.66 4.76
CA ILE A 5 4.33 1.21 4.43
C ILE A 5 5.27 1.63 5.55
N GLY A 6 5.84 0.65 6.23
CA GLY A 6 6.92 0.87 7.19
C GLY A 6 8.25 1.04 6.45
N ILE A 7 8.99 2.11 6.74
CA ILE A 7 10.30 2.36 6.14
C ILE A 7 11.40 1.93 7.12
N GLN A 8 12.38 1.16 6.65
CA GLN A 8 13.52 0.75 7.45
C GLN A 8 14.32 1.97 7.92
N ASN A 9 14.82 1.91 9.17
CA ASN A 9 15.62 2.96 9.79
C ASN A 9 14.90 4.32 9.95
N VAL A 10 13.57 4.35 9.84
CA VAL A 10 12.75 5.54 10.03
C VAL A 10 11.59 5.19 10.96
N ALA A 11 11.34 6.02 11.99
CA ALA A 11 10.26 5.78 12.95
C ALA A 11 8.86 6.16 12.42
N ARG A 12 8.76 6.52 11.14
CA ARG A 12 7.55 7.05 10.52
C ARG A 12 7.06 6.09 9.45
N GLU A 13 5.75 5.87 9.44
CA GLU A 13 5.04 5.10 8.44
C GLU A 13 4.56 6.02 7.31
N LEU A 14 4.44 5.47 6.11
CA LEU A 14 3.87 6.14 4.95
C LEU A 14 2.52 5.48 4.62
N THR A 15 1.46 6.25 4.80
CA THR A 15 0.10 5.83 4.45
C THR A 15 -0.27 6.41 3.10
N VAL A 16 -0.79 5.56 2.20
CA VAL A 16 -1.22 5.95 0.85
C VAL A 16 -2.63 5.38 0.63
N GLU A 17 -3.51 6.18 0.08
CA GLU A 17 -4.85 5.73 -0.29
C GLU A 17 -4.80 5.33 -1.77
N VAL A 18 -5.08 4.07 -2.08
CA VAL A 18 -5.03 3.52 -3.44
C VAL A 18 -6.40 3.02 -3.88
N THR A 19 -6.66 3.10 -5.19
CA THR A 19 -7.89 2.60 -5.80
C THR A 19 -7.75 1.16 -6.31
N ASP A 20 -6.52 0.65 -6.42
CA ASP A 20 -6.24 -0.72 -6.82
C ASP A 20 -6.71 -1.77 -5.80
N GLU A 21 -6.95 -2.98 -6.30
CA GLU A 21 -7.28 -4.16 -5.50
C GLU A 21 -6.08 -4.62 -4.65
N ALA A 22 -6.35 -5.10 -3.43
CA ALA A 22 -5.31 -5.57 -2.50
C ALA A 22 -4.38 -6.63 -3.14
N ALA A 23 -4.94 -7.58 -3.89
CA ALA A 23 -4.16 -8.63 -4.54
C ALA A 23 -3.18 -8.07 -5.59
N ALA A 24 -3.59 -7.03 -6.34
CA ALA A 24 -2.73 -6.38 -7.32
C ALA A 24 -1.58 -5.63 -6.65
N ILE A 25 -1.86 -4.94 -5.54
CA ILE A 25 -0.84 -4.25 -4.75
C ILE A 25 0.19 -5.24 -4.19
N VAL A 26 -0.25 -6.35 -3.60
CA VAL A 26 0.65 -7.39 -3.05
C VAL A 26 1.53 -7.99 -4.14
N ALA A 27 0.96 -8.29 -5.32
CA ALA A 27 1.73 -8.80 -6.45
C ALA A 27 2.79 -7.79 -6.91
N ARG A 28 2.43 -6.53 -7.11
CA ARG A 28 3.37 -5.46 -7.50
C ARG A 28 4.47 -5.24 -6.46
N ALA A 29 4.12 -5.24 -5.17
CA ALA A 29 5.08 -5.12 -4.08
C ALA A 29 6.06 -6.30 -4.08
N THR A 30 5.56 -7.52 -4.26
CA THR A 30 6.41 -8.73 -4.29
C THR A 30 7.38 -8.71 -5.47
N GLU A 31 6.90 -8.33 -6.66
CA GLU A 31 7.73 -8.25 -7.85
C GLU A 31 8.78 -7.14 -7.72
N ALA A 32 8.41 -5.95 -7.24
CA ALA A 32 9.36 -4.85 -7.00
C ALA A 32 10.46 -5.25 -5.99
N LEU A 33 10.08 -5.95 -4.91
CA LEU A 33 11.02 -6.48 -3.92
C LEU A 33 11.96 -7.55 -4.52
N ARG A 34 11.46 -8.41 -5.42
CA ARG A 34 12.27 -9.43 -6.10
C ARG A 34 13.23 -8.83 -7.13
N ALA A 35 12.75 -7.87 -7.91
CA ALA A 35 13.52 -7.19 -8.95
C ALA A 35 14.55 -6.21 -8.37
N GLY A 36 14.39 -5.80 -7.11
CA GLY A 36 15.20 -4.73 -6.51
C GLY A 36 14.83 -3.34 -7.05
N GLU A 37 13.64 -3.21 -7.65
CA GLU A 37 13.14 -1.97 -8.22
C GLU A 37 12.27 -1.22 -7.20
N PRO A 38 12.12 0.10 -7.35
CA PRO A 38 11.24 0.86 -6.47
C PRO A 38 9.77 0.45 -6.66
N LEU A 39 9.06 0.25 -5.56
CA LEU A 39 7.61 0.05 -5.54
C LEU A 39 6.93 1.37 -5.92
N SER A 40 6.27 1.38 -7.08
CA SER A 40 5.48 2.50 -7.56
C SER A 40 3.99 2.26 -7.30
N LEU A 41 3.38 3.19 -6.57
CA LEU A 41 1.98 3.21 -6.18
C LEU A 41 1.34 4.50 -6.67
N VAL A 42 0.07 4.45 -7.06
CA VAL A 42 -0.67 5.65 -7.47
C VAL A 42 -1.78 5.87 -6.45
N ASP A 43 -1.73 7.02 -5.80
CA ASP A 43 -2.75 7.45 -4.84
C ASP A 43 -4.06 7.82 -5.56
N GLU A 44 -5.18 7.85 -4.84
CA GLU A 44 -6.50 8.24 -5.37
C GLU A 44 -6.49 9.65 -6.00
N LYS A 45 -5.57 10.53 -5.55
CA LYS A 45 -5.36 11.88 -6.09
C LYS A 45 -4.52 11.90 -7.38
N GLY A 46 -4.12 10.74 -7.90
CA GLY A 46 -3.23 10.60 -9.06
C GLY A 46 -1.76 10.87 -8.75
N GLN A 47 -1.39 10.98 -7.47
CA GLN A 47 0.01 11.17 -7.07
C GLN A 47 0.75 9.84 -7.17
N THR A 48 1.90 9.84 -7.85
CA THR A 48 2.77 8.65 -7.88
C THR A 48 3.70 8.67 -6.68
N VAL A 49 3.62 7.64 -5.87
CA VAL A 49 4.46 7.41 -4.70
C VAL A 49 5.45 6.30 -5.05
N LEU A 50 6.74 6.64 -5.01
CA LEU A 50 7.83 5.70 -5.26
C LEU A 50 8.55 5.40 -3.95
N VAL A 51 8.60 4.11 -3.61
CA VAL A 51 9.29 3.63 -2.40
C VAL A 51 10.42 2.68 -2.82
N PRO A 52 11.69 2.98 -2.52
CA PRO A 52 12.80 2.08 -2.80
C PRO A 52 12.59 0.71 -2.12
N SER A 53 12.73 -0.39 -2.85
CA SER A 53 12.56 -1.76 -2.33
C SER A 53 13.46 -2.05 -1.13
N GLY A 54 14.72 -1.60 -1.17
CA GLY A 54 15.66 -1.74 -0.06
C GLY A 54 15.33 -0.91 1.18
N ALA A 55 14.36 0.00 1.11
CA ALA A 55 13.90 0.79 2.25
C ALA A 55 12.58 0.26 2.84
N VAL A 56 11.93 -0.72 2.19
CA VAL A 56 10.67 -1.29 2.68
C VAL A 56 10.96 -2.19 3.88
N GLY A 57 10.44 -1.81 5.05
CA GLY A 57 10.48 -2.63 6.25
C GLY A 57 9.31 -3.61 6.30
N TYR A 58 8.11 -3.11 6.06
CA TYR A 58 6.89 -3.90 5.97
C TYR A 58 5.81 -3.16 5.15
N LEU A 59 4.82 -3.91 4.69
CA LEU A 59 3.65 -3.40 3.97
C LEU A 59 2.38 -3.98 4.61
N ILE A 60 1.48 -3.10 5.04
CA ILE A 60 0.15 -3.44 5.53
C ILE A 60 -0.84 -3.02 4.46
N VAL A 61 -1.59 -3.99 3.93
CA VAL A 61 -2.68 -3.73 2.99
C VAL A 61 -3.98 -3.79 3.76
N GLY A 62 -4.63 -2.64 3.91
CA GLY A 62 -5.91 -2.54 4.61
C GLY A 62 -6.95 -3.45 3.94
N ALA A 63 -7.75 -4.14 4.75
CA ALA A 63 -8.91 -4.84 4.23
C ALA A 63 -9.85 -3.80 3.61
N ALA A 64 -10.35 -4.06 2.39
CA ALA A 64 -11.39 -3.23 1.81
C ALA A 64 -12.52 -3.11 2.82
N GLU A 65 -12.78 -1.90 3.34
CA GLU A 65 -13.86 -1.67 4.27
C GLU A 65 -15.17 -2.05 3.59
N SER A 66 -15.59 -3.30 3.79
CA SER A 66 -16.95 -3.72 3.52
C SER A 66 -17.79 -3.02 4.58
N ARG A 67 -18.21 -1.78 4.28
CA ARG A 67 -19.19 -1.06 5.08
C ARG A 67 -20.41 -1.95 5.16
N ARG A 68 -20.51 -2.74 6.23
CA ARG A 68 -21.75 -3.40 6.63
C ARG A 68 -22.70 -2.26 6.96
N VAL A 69 -23.52 -1.88 5.99
CA VAL A 69 -24.72 -1.09 6.25
C VAL A 69 -25.60 -1.96 7.15
N GLY A 70 -25.47 -1.74 8.45
CA GLY A 70 -26.44 -2.25 9.42
C GLY A 70 -27.73 -1.50 9.17
N PHE A 71 -28.67 -2.14 8.49
CA PHE A 71 -30.06 -1.71 8.55
C PHE A 71 -30.52 -1.92 9.99
N GLY A 72 -30.40 -0.86 10.79
CA GLY A 72 -31.03 -0.77 12.09
C GLY A 72 -32.49 -0.39 11.89
N ILE A 73 -33.37 -1.36 12.15
CA ILE A 73 -34.83 -1.33 12.33
C ILE A 73 -35.72 -0.80 11.19
#